data_AF-A0A1B1M1W4-F1
#
_entry.id   AF-A0A1B1M1W4-F1
#
_cell.length_a   1.000
_cell.length_b   1.000
_cell.length_c   1.000
_cell.angle_alpha   90.00
_cell.angle_beta   90.00
_cell.angle_gamma   90.00
#
_symmetry.space_group_name_H-M   'P 1'
#
loop_
_entity.id
_entity.type
_entity.pdbx_description
1 polymer ?
#
loop_
_entity_poly.entity_id
_entity_poly.type
_entity_poly.pdbx_seq_one_letter_code
_entity_poly.pdbx_strand_id
1 'polypeptide(L)'
;MHVLSSGMDTSRRVLIVAYGKAQNSDSANHRTHVDFVEADGTCSNGFQAIPQLQARLVYDVPAPRIQNGQVVNPFAVDSFPDQLHKPITDHNDFLNFFDESTMKQMVECINNGQDCQ
;
A
#
# COMPACT_ATOMS: atom_id res chain seq x y z
N MET A 1 8.89 11.45 -2.20
CA MET A 1 8.60 11.74 -0.77
C MET A 1 8.34 13.24 -0.64
N HIS A 2 7.08 13.66 -0.80
CA HIS A 2 6.66 15.03 -0.51
C HIS A 2 6.18 15.06 0.94
N VAL A 3 6.87 15.82 1.79
CA VAL A 3 6.46 16.09 3.16
C VAL A 3 5.64 17.38 3.14
N LEU A 4 4.33 17.29 3.37
CA LEU A 4 3.51 18.46 3.63
C LEU A 4 3.42 18.67 5.14
N SER A 5 3.93 19.82 5.58
CA SER A 5 3.89 20.30 6.96
C SER A 5 2.55 20.96 7.27
N SER A 6 1.95 20.59 8.41
CA SER A 6 1.43 21.45 9.49
C SER A 6 0.12 20.92 10.10
N GLY A 7 0.17 20.61 11.41
CA GLY A 7 -1.01 20.50 12.27
C GLY A 7 -1.80 19.18 12.28
N MET A 8 -1.31 18.09 11.70
CA MET A 8 -2.12 16.93 11.34
C MET A 8 -1.79 15.68 12.16
N ASP A 9 -2.82 14.92 12.51
CA ASP A 9 -2.78 13.46 12.63
C ASP A 9 -1.59 12.89 11.87
N THR A 10 -0.72 12.17 12.57
CA THR A 10 0.40 11.45 11.96
C THR A 10 -0.17 10.48 10.94
N SER A 11 -0.20 10.91 9.66
CA SER A 11 -0.95 10.21 8.64
C SER A 11 -0.14 9.98 7.38
N ARG A 12 -0.20 8.74 6.89
CA ARG A 12 0.52 8.28 5.72
C ARG A 12 -0.49 7.91 4.65
N ARG A 13 -0.32 8.46 3.44
CA ARG A 13 -1.06 8.03 2.25
C ARG A 13 -0.21 7.01 1.49
N VAL A 14 -0.76 5.83 1.29
CA VAL A 14 -0.17 4.84 0.39
C VAL A 14 -0.95 4.91 -0.92
N LEU A 15 -0.22 5.21 -1.99
CA LEU A 15 -0.76 5.25 -3.33
C LEU A 15 -0.44 3.93 -4.01
N ILE A 16 -1.47 3.15 -4.33
CA ILE A 16 -1.30 1.91 -5.07
C ILE A 16 -1.73 2.22 -6.51
N VAL A 17 -0.83 2.81 -7.29
CA VAL A 17 -0.96 2.77 -8.77
C VAL A 17 -0.18 1.56 -9.20
N ALA A 18 -0.88 0.59 -9.74
CA ALA A 18 -0.28 -0.55 -10.35
C ALA A 18 -1.04 -0.85 -11.63
N TYR A 19 -0.34 -1.41 -12.60
CA TYR A 19 -0.99 -1.97 -13.77
C TYR A 19 -0.92 -3.48 -13.68
N GLY A 20 -1.96 -4.21 -14.08
CA GLY A 20 -1.98 -5.67 -14.01
C GLY A 20 -1.76 -6.33 -15.37
N LYS A 21 -1.15 -7.53 -15.39
CA LYS A 21 -1.24 -8.43 -16.56
C LYS A 21 -2.55 -9.19 -16.50
N ALA A 22 -3.45 -8.95 -17.44
CA ALA A 22 -4.82 -9.48 -17.43
C ALA A 22 -4.96 -11.02 -17.43
N GLN A 23 -3.88 -11.76 -17.70
CA GLN A 23 -3.92 -13.22 -17.87
C GLN A 23 -3.16 -14.02 -16.82
N ASN A 24 -2.39 -13.37 -15.93
CA ASN A 24 -1.55 -14.09 -14.97
C ASN A 24 -1.73 -13.51 -13.57
N SER A 25 -2.45 -14.25 -12.73
CA SER A 25 -2.64 -13.91 -11.31
C SER A 25 -1.36 -14.06 -10.49
N ASP A 26 -0.34 -14.70 -11.06
CA ASP A 26 0.95 -14.88 -10.45
C ASP A 26 2.08 -14.41 -11.38
N SER A 27 3.17 -13.94 -10.78
CA SER A 27 4.38 -13.53 -11.48
C SER A 27 5.57 -14.31 -10.93
N ALA A 28 6.59 -14.55 -11.77
CA ALA A 28 7.75 -15.37 -11.41
C ALA A 28 8.47 -14.97 -10.11
N ASN A 29 8.26 -13.75 -9.62
CA ASN A 29 8.83 -13.24 -8.38
C ASN A 29 7.80 -12.53 -7.47
N HIS A 30 6.50 -12.72 -7.72
CA HIS A 30 5.39 -12.04 -7.04
C HIS A 30 5.50 -10.51 -7.01
N ARG A 31 6.27 -9.90 -7.93
CA ARG A 31 6.51 -8.44 -7.99
C ARG A 31 6.27 -7.86 -9.36
N THR A 32 6.49 -8.64 -10.41
CA THR A 32 6.42 -8.17 -11.82
C THR A 32 5.02 -8.31 -12.44
N HIS A 33 4.01 -8.65 -11.64
CA HIS A 33 2.61 -8.57 -12.03
C HIS A 33 2.04 -7.15 -11.91
N VAL A 34 2.79 -6.23 -11.29
CA VAL A 34 2.49 -4.80 -11.21
C VAL A 34 3.67 -3.95 -11.71
N ASP A 35 3.38 -2.80 -12.31
CA ASP A 35 4.40 -1.84 -12.76
C ASP A 35 4.04 -0.40 -12.39
N PHE A 36 5.05 0.48 -12.37
CA PHE A 36 4.88 1.91 -12.19
C PHE A 36 4.33 2.57 -13.45
N VAL A 37 3.69 3.72 -13.29
CA VAL A 37 3.23 4.53 -14.42
C VAL A 37 4.42 5.12 -15.17
N GLU A 38 4.33 5.11 -16.50
CA GLU A 38 5.32 5.77 -17.36
C GLU A 38 5.28 7.29 -17.18
N ALA A 39 6.33 7.98 -17.59
CA ALA A 39 6.44 9.43 -17.40
C ALA A 39 5.30 10.23 -18.09
N ASP A 40 4.69 9.67 -19.12
CA ASP A 40 3.57 10.25 -19.87
C ASP A 40 2.19 9.85 -19.32
N GLY A 41 2.13 9.11 -18.22
CA GLY A 41 0.89 8.64 -17.60
C GLY A 41 0.34 7.32 -18.18
N THR A 42 1.02 6.71 -19.15
CA THR A 42 0.57 5.47 -19.81
C THR A 42 1.03 4.22 -19.07
N CYS A 43 0.42 3.08 -19.44
CA CYS A 43 0.85 1.76 -18.99
C CYS A 43 1.95 1.25 -19.93
N SER A 44 2.94 0.54 -19.40
CA SER A 44 3.87 -0.23 -20.22
C SER A 44 3.14 -1.29 -21.06
N ASN A 45 3.78 -1.80 -22.11
CA ASN A 45 3.14 -2.78 -23.01
C ASN A 45 2.68 -4.05 -22.27
N GLY A 46 1.44 -4.47 -22.52
CA GLY A 46 0.84 -5.67 -21.92
C GLY A 46 0.26 -5.47 -20.52
N PHE A 47 0.20 -4.22 -20.06
CA PHE A 47 -0.35 -3.82 -18.77
C PHE A 47 -1.62 -2.97 -18.94
N GLN A 48 -2.56 -3.11 -18.02
CA GLN A 48 -3.81 -2.33 -17.99
C GLN A 48 -3.97 -1.61 -16.66
N ALA A 49 -4.54 -0.39 -16.71
CA ALA A 49 -4.78 0.43 -15.53
C ALA A 49 -5.69 -0.29 -14.54
N ILE A 50 -5.25 -0.42 -13.28
CA ILE A 50 -6.12 -0.86 -12.19
C ILE A 50 -6.58 0.37 -11.38
N PRO A 51 -7.77 0.32 -10.76
CA PRO A 51 -8.21 1.38 -9.86
C PRO A 51 -7.19 1.66 -8.77
N GLN A 52 -6.84 2.94 -8.61
CA GLN A 52 -5.87 3.35 -7.60
C GLN A 52 -6.50 3.27 -6.20
N LEU A 53 -5.99 2.37 -5.36
CA LEU A 53 -6.35 2.33 -3.95
C LEU A 53 -5.50 3.34 -3.17
N GLN A 54 -6.15 4.20 -2.39
CA GLN A 54 -5.50 5.08 -1.44
C GLN A 54 -5.81 4.63 -0.02
N ALA A 55 -4.80 4.14 0.70
CA ALA A 55 -4.91 3.84 2.12
C ALA A 55 -4.34 5.00 2.94
N ARG A 56 -5.11 5.49 3.92
CA ARG A 56 -4.62 6.46 4.92
C ARG A 56 -4.50 5.78 6.27
N LEU A 57 -3.27 5.61 6.74
CA LEU A 57 -3.00 5.19 8.11
C LEU A 57 -2.97 6.42 9.01
N VAL A 58 -3.60 6.36 10.17
CA VAL A 58 -3.62 7.42 11.17
C VAL A 58 -3.18 6.82 12.50
N TYR A 59 -2.20 7.45 13.13
CA TYR A 59 -1.65 6.99 14.41
C TYR A 59 -1.98 8.00 15.51
N ASP A 60 -2.65 7.52 16.55
CA ASP A 60 -2.91 8.28 17.77
C ASP A 60 -1.67 8.29 18.67
N VAL A 61 -0.67 9.08 18.27
CA VAL A 61 0.59 9.28 18.99
C VAL A 61 0.95 10.76 19.03
N PRO A 62 1.69 11.24 20.03
CA PRO A 62 2.17 12.61 20.04
C PRO A 62 2.99 12.92 18.77
N ALA A 63 2.55 13.91 17.99
CA ALA A 63 3.24 14.28 16.76
C ALA A 63 4.71 14.67 17.03
N PRO A 64 5.68 14.22 16.19
CA PRO A 64 7.07 14.65 16.27
C PRO A 64 7.20 16.15 16.07
N ARG A 65 8.11 16.76 16.82
CA ARG A 65 8.36 18.21 16.77
C ARG A 65 9.85 18.49 16.81
N ILE A 66 10.27 19.61 16.26
CA ILE A 66 11.64 20.10 16.44
C ILE A 66 11.67 21.07 17.62
N GLN A 67 12.48 20.78 18.63
CA GLN A 67 12.76 21.68 19.75
C GLN A 67 14.26 21.82 19.91
N ASN A 68 14.78 23.06 19.85
CA ASN A 68 16.21 23.35 19.96
C ASN A 68 17.09 22.53 18.99
N GLY A 69 16.60 22.29 17.76
CA GLY A 69 17.31 21.50 16.74
C GLY A 69 17.25 19.98 16.94
N GLN A 70 16.52 19.48 17.95
CA GLN A 70 16.32 18.06 18.20
C GLN A 70 14.88 17.63 17.92
N VAL A 71 14.71 16.41 17.41
CA VAL A 71 13.40 15.78 17.27
C VAL A 71 12.91 15.32 18.64
N VAL A 72 11.74 15.81 19.06
CA VAL A 72 11.01 15.42 20.27
C VAL A 72 9.80 14.60 19.85
N ASN A 73 9.49 13.55 20.62
CA ASN A 73 8.45 12.55 20.32
C ASN A 73 8.63 11.86 18.94
N PRO A 74 9.81 11.29 18.64
CA PRO A 74 9.96 10.50 17.42
C PRO A 74 9.05 9.27 17.49
N PHE A 75 8.48 8.87 16.34
CA PHE A 75 7.81 7.59 16.18
C PHE A 75 8.35 6.92 14.92
N ALA A 76 8.38 5.59 14.93
CA ALA A 76 8.73 4.75 13.79
C ALA A 76 7.81 3.53 13.78
N VAL A 77 7.60 2.95 12.61
CA VAL A 77 6.78 1.75 12.42
C VAL A 77 7.65 0.70 11.76
N ASP A 78 7.88 -0.39 12.48
CA ASP A 78 8.59 -1.57 11.98
C ASP A 78 7.68 -2.79 12.12
N SER A 79 7.49 -3.51 11.01
CA SER A 79 6.92 -4.86 11.01
C SER A 79 7.87 -5.89 11.65
N PHE A 80 9.19 -5.69 11.51
CA PHE A 80 10.24 -6.55 12.06
C PHE A 80 11.39 -5.73 12.66
N PRO A 81 12.03 -6.19 13.76
CA PRO A 81 13.16 -5.49 14.38
C PRO A 81 14.32 -5.16 13.42
N ASP A 82 14.56 -6.01 12.42
CA ASP A 82 15.67 -5.85 11.46
C ASP A 82 15.47 -4.71 10.45
N GLN A 83 14.30 -4.07 10.44
CA GLN A 83 13.99 -2.96 9.53
C GLN A 83 14.67 -1.64 9.93
N LEU A 84 15.13 -1.53 11.18
CA LEU A 84 15.95 -0.42 11.69
C LEU A 84 15.33 0.97 11.43
N HIS A 85 14.00 1.07 11.48
CA HIS A 85 13.27 2.33 11.26
C HIS A 85 13.51 2.95 9.87
N LYS A 86 13.96 2.15 8.87
CA LYS A 86 14.26 2.65 7.53
C LYS A 86 12.98 2.74 6.70
N PRO A 87 12.57 3.92 6.20
CA PRO A 87 11.33 4.05 5.44
C PRO A 87 11.26 3.19 4.16
N ILE A 88 12.40 2.75 3.63
CA ILE A 88 12.48 1.91 2.42
C ILE A 88 12.00 0.46 2.65
N THR A 89 11.96 0.02 3.91
CA THR A 89 11.55 -1.35 4.25
C THR A 89 10.05 -1.47 4.53
N ASP A 90 9.33 -0.34 4.58
CA ASP A 90 7.89 -0.25 4.81
C ASP A 90 7.13 -0.74 3.57
N HIS A 91 6.24 -1.71 3.76
CA HIS A 91 5.38 -2.29 2.74
C HIS A 91 4.04 -2.71 3.36
N ASN A 92 2.96 -2.63 2.59
CA ASN A 92 1.70 -3.27 2.94
C ASN A 92 1.75 -4.70 2.41
N ASP A 93 1.71 -5.69 3.30
CA ASP A 93 1.71 -7.10 2.90
C ASP A 93 0.30 -7.53 2.42
N PHE A 94 -0.73 -7.19 3.20
CA PHE A 94 -2.12 -7.51 2.88
C PHE A 94 -3.07 -6.47 3.46
N LEU A 95 -4.12 -6.13 2.69
CA LEU A 95 -5.21 -5.27 3.12
C LEU A 95 -6.53 -5.97 2.80
N ASN A 96 -7.31 -6.31 3.83
CA ASN A 96 -8.67 -6.83 3.67
C ASN A 96 -9.70 -5.76 4.06
N PHE A 97 -10.58 -5.41 3.13
CA PHE A 97 -11.67 -4.45 3.34
C PHE A 97 -13.04 -5.13 3.45
N PHE A 98 -13.11 -6.44 3.26
CA PHE A 98 -14.33 -7.21 3.30
C PHE A 98 -14.61 -7.70 4.73
N ASP A 99 -15.87 -7.67 5.14
CA ASP A 99 -16.32 -8.39 6.32
C ASP A 99 -16.21 -9.92 6.12
N GLU A 100 -16.34 -10.69 7.20
CA GLU A 100 -16.23 -12.15 7.16
C GLU A 100 -17.21 -12.80 6.18
N SER A 101 -18.43 -12.25 6.09
CA SER A 101 -19.48 -12.82 5.24
C SER A 101 -19.16 -12.61 3.75
N THR A 102 -18.64 -11.44 3.41
CA THR A 102 -18.24 -11.07 2.05
C THR A 102 -16.97 -11.81 1.66
N MET A 103 -16.00 -11.93 2.57
CA MET A 103 -14.81 -12.75 2.34
C MET A 103 -15.16 -14.20 2.08
N LYS A 104 -16.11 -14.77 2.83
CA LYS A 104 -16.55 -16.15 2.63
C LYS A 104 -17.15 -16.34 1.24
N GLN A 105 -18.03 -15.43 0.80
CA GLN A 105 -18.61 -15.46 -0.54
C GLN A 105 -17.55 -15.35 -1.64
N MET A 106 -16.60 -14.42 -1.49
CA MET A 106 -15.50 -14.25 -2.43
C MET A 106 -14.64 -15.52 -2.55
N VAL A 107 -14.24 -16.10 -1.41
CA VAL A 107 -13.42 -17.31 -1.36
C VAL A 107 -14.17 -18.52 -1.95
N GLU A 108 -15.46 -18.70 -1.62
CA GLU A 108 -16.28 -19.76 -2.19
C GLU A 108 -16.41 -19.61 -3.72
N CYS A 109 -16.66 -18.39 -4.20
CA CYS A 109 -16.75 -18.11 -5.62
C CYS A 109 -15.45 -18.45 -6.38
N ILE A 110 -14.31 -17.95 -5.89
CA ILE A 110 -12.98 -18.19 -6.48
C ILE A 110 -12.66 -19.68 -6.47
N ASN A 111 -12.86 -20.36 -5.33
CA ASN A 111 -12.52 -21.78 -5.18
C ASN A 111 -13.39 -22.70 -6.04
N ASN A 112 -14.60 -22.27 -6.42
CA ASN A 112 -15.48 -22.99 -7.32
C ASN A 112 -15.26 -22.63 -8.81
N GLY A 113 -14.31 -21.75 -9.13
CA GLY A 113 -14.00 -21.34 -10.50
C GLY A 113 -15.13 -20.56 -11.18
N GLN A 114 -15.95 -19.86 -10.40
CA GLN A 114 -17.08 -19.08 -10.88
C GLN A 114 -16.63 -17.69 -11.36
N ASP A 115 -17.46 -17.03 -12.17
CA ASP A 115 -17.30 -15.60 -12.45
C ASP A 115 -17.87 -14.79 -11.28
N CYS A 116 -16.99 -14.17 -10.49
CA CYS A 116 -17.32 -13.49 -9.24
C CYS A 116 -17.76 -12.05 -9.51
N GLN A 117 -19.01 -11.73 -9.18
CA GLN A 117 -19.61 -10.41 -9.35
C GLN A 117 -20.14 -9.84 -8.03
#